data_AF-A0A482WMS2-F1
#
_entry.id   AF-A0A482WMS2-F1
#
_cell.length_a   1.000
_cell.length_b   1.000
_cell.length_c   1.000
_cell.angle_alpha   90.00
_cell.angle_beta   90.00
_cell.angle_gamma   90.00
#
_symmetry.space_group_name_H-M   'P 1'
#
loop_
_entity.id
_entity.type
_entity.pdbx_description
1 polymer ?
#
loop_
_entity_poly.entity_id
_entity_poly.type
_entity_poly.pdbx_seq_one_letter_code
_entity_poly.pdbx_strand_id
1 'polypeptide(L)'
;MRSNDTPRMMTARSIVFTTDRRIYVVGFGLYGSVHGPTEYGVVVQVLKASTGKVCASHATSFVCDGSKATFRAMFEEPVEIMPNTSYIASATLKLPKISKEETTKKYWLE
;
A
#
# COMPACT_ATOMS: atom_id res chain seq x y z
N MET A 1 28.05 -14.17 1.40
CA MET A 1 27.31 -13.74 0.20
C MET A 1 25.96 -13.19 0.65
N ARG A 2 25.69 -11.89 0.45
CA ARG A 2 24.48 -11.22 0.94
C ARG A 2 23.27 -11.70 0.13
N SER A 3 22.36 -12.45 0.75
CA SER A 3 21.05 -12.77 0.19
C SER A 3 20.22 -11.49 0.15
N ASN A 4 20.19 -10.82 -1.01
CA ASN A 4 19.23 -9.75 -1.27
C ASN A 4 17.87 -10.41 -1.55
N ASP A 5 17.18 -10.84 -0.49
CA ASP A 5 15.75 -11.16 -0.55
C ASP A 5 15.02 -9.82 -0.77
N THR A 6 14.88 -9.41 -2.03
CA THR A 6 13.97 -8.32 -2.38
C THR A 6 12.54 -8.80 -2.06
N PRO A 7 11.79 -8.12 -1.18
CA PRO A 7 10.42 -8.52 -0.88
C PRO A 7 9.62 -8.49 -2.19
N ARG A 8 9.02 -9.63 -2.57
CA ARG A 8 8.13 -9.72 -3.74
C ARG A 8 6.94 -8.79 -3.53
N MET A 9 7.01 -7.59 -4.10
CA MET A 9 5.89 -6.64 -4.20
C MET A 9 4.91 -7.19 -5.22
N MET A 10 3.75 -7.67 -4.77
CA MET A 10 2.87 -8.46 -5.63
C MET A 10 1.91 -7.59 -6.46
N THR A 11 1.54 -6.40 -5.95
CA THR A 11 0.65 -5.50 -6.69
C THR A 11 0.80 -4.07 -6.18
N ALA A 12 1.14 -3.15 -7.08
CA ALA A 12 1.01 -1.71 -6.87
C ALA A 12 -0.26 -1.24 -7.58
N ARG A 13 -1.14 -0.54 -6.85
CA ARG A 13 -2.29 0.16 -7.44
C ARG A 13 -2.07 1.66 -7.27
N SER A 14 -2.27 2.39 -8.35
CA SER A 14 -2.18 3.85 -8.34
C SER A 14 -3.38 4.48 -9.02
N ILE A 15 -3.72 5.68 -8.57
CA ILE A 15 -4.74 6.54 -9.17
C ILE A 15 -4.22 7.97 -9.20
N VAL A 16 -4.53 8.67 -10.28
CA VAL A 16 -4.24 10.10 -10.40
C VAL A 16 -5.45 10.88 -9.87
N PHE A 17 -5.21 11.86 -9.01
CA PHE A 17 -6.26 12.72 -8.47
C PHE A 17 -5.86 14.20 -8.54
N THR A 18 -6.86 15.06 -8.48
CA THR A 18 -6.73 16.52 -8.41
C THR A 18 -7.85 17.04 -7.52
N THR A 19 -7.63 18.19 -6.90
CA THR A 19 -8.59 18.82 -6.00
C THR A 19 -8.81 20.26 -6.42
N ASP A 20 -10.00 20.79 -6.18
CA ASP A 20 -10.35 22.19 -6.42
C ASP A 20 -9.89 23.12 -5.28
N ARG A 21 -9.59 22.55 -4.11
CA ARG A 21 -9.17 23.25 -2.89
C ARG A 21 -7.92 22.63 -2.30
N ARG A 22 -7.18 23.43 -1.53
CA ARG A 22 -6.07 22.93 -0.71
C ARG A 22 -6.61 21.95 0.33
N ILE A 23 -6.05 20.74 0.37
CA ILE A 23 -6.40 19.72 1.37
C ILE A 23 -5.14 19.10 1.98
N TYR A 24 -5.33 18.38 3.08
CA TYR A 24 -4.30 17.56 3.70
C TYR A 24 -4.73 16.09 3.67
N VAL A 25 -4.00 15.28 2.92
CA VAL A 25 -4.23 13.84 2.84
C VAL A 25 -3.50 13.17 3.99
N VAL A 26 -4.25 12.56 4.90
CA VAL A 26 -3.69 11.86 6.07
C VAL A 26 -3.43 10.38 5.84
N GLY A 27 -4.02 9.78 4.80
CA GLY A 27 -3.90 8.36 4.50
C GLY A 27 -4.85 7.90 3.41
N PHE A 28 -4.82 6.59 3.13
CA PHE A 28 -5.68 5.93 2.15
C PHE A 28 -6.52 4.83 2.79
N GLY A 29 -7.73 4.65 2.28
CA GLY A 29 -8.56 3.47 2.55
C GLY A 29 -8.25 2.38 1.53
N LEU A 30 -7.82 1.22 2.01
CA LEU A 30 -7.45 0.08 1.18
C LEU A 30 -8.41 -1.08 1.43
N TYR A 31 -8.71 -1.83 0.37
CA TYR A 31 -9.48 -3.07 0.49
C TYR A 31 -8.56 -4.23 0.87
N GLY A 32 -9.05 -5.07 1.79
CA GLY A 32 -8.36 -6.26 2.26
C GLY A 32 -8.69 -7.52 1.46
N SER A 33 -8.18 -8.66 1.95
CA SER A 33 -8.56 -9.99 1.47
C SER A 33 -10.02 -10.30 1.80
N VAL A 34 -10.64 -11.13 0.97
CA VAL A 34 -11.96 -11.74 1.25
C VAL A 34 -11.85 -13.09 1.98
N HIS A 35 -10.64 -13.67 2.08
CA HIS A 35 -10.42 -15.03 2.57
C HIS A 35 -10.05 -15.09 4.07
N GLY A 36 -10.71 -14.26 4.89
CA GLY A 36 -10.51 -14.23 6.34
C GLY A 36 -9.34 -13.35 6.81
N PRO A 37 -8.98 -13.45 8.10
CA PRO A 37 -8.03 -12.53 8.72
C PRO A 37 -6.63 -12.65 8.11
N THR A 38 -6.07 -11.56 7.62
CA THR A 38 -4.70 -11.53 7.08
C THR A 38 -4.08 -10.17 7.31
N GLU A 39 -2.82 -10.16 7.72
CA GLU A 39 -2.02 -8.94 7.80
C GLU A 39 -1.31 -8.67 6.48
N TYR A 40 -1.49 -7.46 5.95
CA TYR A 40 -0.80 -6.99 4.76
C TYR A 40 0.17 -5.86 5.12
N GLY A 41 1.42 -6.01 4.70
CA GLY A 41 2.34 -4.88 4.64
C GLY A 41 1.97 -4.00 3.44
N VAL A 42 2.03 -2.69 3.59
CA VAL A 42 1.76 -1.75 2.49
C VAL A 42 2.71 -0.58 2.52
N VAL A 43 3.11 -0.11 1.35
CA VAL A 43 3.79 1.18 1.18
C VAL A 43 2.84 2.12 0.47
N VAL A 44 2.43 3.18 1.17
CA VAL A 44 1.59 4.23 0.63
C VAL A 44 2.45 5.42 0.23
N GLN A 45 2.16 6.03 -0.92
CA GLN A 45 2.91 7.17 -1.44
C GLN A 45 1.99 8.18 -2.11
N VAL A 46 2.37 9.45 -2.02
CA VAL A 46 1.83 10.54 -2.84
C VAL A 46 2.96 11.12 -3.67
N LEU A 47 2.78 11.19 -4.98
CA LEU A 47 3.74 11.76 -5.91
C LEU A 47 3.11 12.92 -6.69
N LYS A 48 3.88 13.94 -7.05
CA LYS A 48 3.43 14.94 -8.04
C LYS A 48 3.44 14.29 -9.43
N ALA A 49 2.31 14.28 -10.12
CA ALA A 49 2.18 13.57 -11.40
C ALA A 49 3.06 14.19 -12.50
N SER A 50 3.26 15.51 -12.48
CA SER A 50 4.05 16.22 -13.49
C SER A 50 5.56 15.95 -13.39
N THR A 51 6.09 15.72 -12.19
CA THR A 51 7.54 15.58 -11.95
C THR A 51 7.94 14.19 -11.50
N GLY A 52 6.99 13.34 -11.11
CA GLY A 52 7.26 12.06 -10.45
C GLY A 52 7.87 12.21 -9.05
N LYS A 53 7.97 13.43 -8.50
CA LYS A 53 8.57 13.66 -7.17
C LYS A 53 7.68 13.06 -6.09
N VAL A 54 8.24 12.17 -5.28
CA VAL A 54 7.61 11.67 -4.05
C VAL A 54 7.47 12.81 -3.06
N CYS A 55 6.23 13.14 -2.70
CA CYS A 55 5.89 14.15 -1.71
C CYS A 55 5.76 13.54 -0.32
N ALA A 56 5.27 12.30 -0.25
CA ALA A 56 5.21 11.52 0.99
C ALA A 56 5.29 10.04 0.67
N SER A 57 5.87 9.27 1.59
CA SER A 57 5.97 7.81 1.50
C SER A 57 5.98 7.26 2.92
N HIS A 58 5.14 6.27 3.20
CA HIS A 58 5.13 5.60 4.49
C HIS A 58 4.90 4.10 4.31
N ALA A 59 5.66 3.29 5.05
CA ALA A 59 5.53 1.84 5.05
C ALA A 59 4.84 1.42 6.35
N THR A 60 3.64 0.87 6.23
CA THR A 60 2.79 0.47 7.35
C THR A 60 2.19 -0.92 7.10
N SER A 61 1.42 -1.45 8.04
CA SER A 61 0.63 -2.66 7.84
C SER A 61 -0.82 -2.41 8.27
N PHE A 62 -1.73 -3.21 7.70
CA PHE A 62 -3.11 -3.26 8.15
C PHE A 62 -3.56 -4.71 8.22
N VAL A 63 -4.44 -5.00 9.19
CA VAL A 63 -5.09 -6.29 9.33
C VAL A 63 -6.48 -6.18 8.70
N CYS A 64 -6.80 -7.05 7.76
CA CYS A 64 -8.16 -7.22 7.28
C CYS A 64 -8.80 -8.44 7.92
N ASP A 65 -10.12 -8.44 8.08
CA ASP A 65 -10.92 -9.48 8.74
C ASP A 65 -11.72 -10.36 7.75
N GLY A 66 -11.53 -10.18 6.44
CA GLY A 66 -12.33 -10.84 5.41
C GLY A 66 -13.58 -10.07 5.00
N SER A 67 -13.89 -8.95 5.66
CA SER A 67 -15.04 -8.11 5.31
C SER A 67 -14.77 -7.23 4.08
N LYS A 68 -15.84 -6.64 3.54
CA LYS A 68 -15.77 -5.64 2.46
C LYS A 68 -15.45 -4.22 2.97
N ALA A 69 -15.02 -4.09 4.22
CA ALA A 69 -14.65 -2.80 4.80
C ALA A 69 -13.35 -2.24 4.18
N THR A 70 -13.13 -0.94 4.39
CA THR A 70 -11.86 -0.30 4.06
C THR A 70 -10.98 -0.22 5.31
N PHE A 71 -9.69 -0.50 5.12
CA PHE A 71 -8.67 -0.47 6.17
C PHE A 71 -7.75 0.72 5.93
N ARG A 72 -7.44 1.47 6.99
CA ARG A 72 -6.72 2.74 6.88
C ARG A 72 -5.22 2.51 6.89
N ALA A 73 -4.54 3.01 5.86
CA ALA A 73 -3.08 3.13 5.81
C ALA A 73 -2.71 4.61 5.85
N MET A 74 -2.19 5.05 6.99
CA MET A 74 -1.93 6.47 7.30
C MET A 74 -0.51 6.87 6.92
N PHE A 75 -0.31 8.15 6.63
CA PHE A 75 1.02 8.75 6.59
C PHE A 75 1.48 9.14 8.00
N GLU A 76 2.78 9.29 8.21
CA GLU A 76 3.34 9.85 9.46
C GLU A 76 2.87 11.29 9.68
N GLU A 77 2.87 12.08 8.62
CA GLU A 77 2.46 13.47 8.64
C GLU A 77 1.44 13.74 7.52
N PRO A 78 0.46 14.64 7.73
CA PRO A 78 -0.49 15.02 6.69
C PRO A 78 0.21 15.57 5.45
N VAL A 79 -0.17 15.05 4.29
CA VAL A 79 0.42 15.44 3.00
C VAL A 79 -0.36 16.61 2.41
N GLU A 80 0.30 17.74 2.24
CA GLU A 80 -0.31 18.91 1.62
C GLU A 80 -0.55 18.71 0.11
N ILE A 81 -1.79 18.89 -0.32
CA ILE A 81 -2.22 18.84 -1.71
C ILE A 81 -2.66 20.22 -2.15
N MET A 82 -2.02 20.73 -3.20
CA MET A 82 -2.38 22.02 -3.79
C MET A 82 -3.56 21.88 -4.75
N PRO A 83 -4.45 22.89 -4.80
CA PRO A 83 -5.54 22.91 -5.75
C PRO A 83 -5.02 22.91 -7.19
N ASN A 84 -5.80 22.32 -8.10
CA ASN A 84 -5.54 22.26 -9.54
C ASN A 84 -4.17 21.66 -9.91
N THR A 85 -3.58 20.86 -9.03
CA THR A 85 -2.33 20.13 -9.27
C THR A 85 -2.59 18.64 -9.26
N SER A 86 -2.09 17.92 -10.26
CA SER A 86 -2.25 16.47 -10.37
C SER A 86 -1.26 15.72 -9.49
N TYR A 87 -1.78 14.80 -8.68
CA TYR A 87 -1.00 13.92 -7.82
C TYR A 87 -1.33 12.45 -8.10
N ILE A 88 -0.37 11.57 -7.82
CA ILE A 88 -0.53 10.12 -7.89
C ILE A 88 -0.60 9.60 -6.46
N ALA A 89 -1.74 9.01 -6.10
CA ALA A 89 -1.86 8.18 -4.90
C ALA A 89 -1.46 6.76 -5.28
N SER A 90 -0.48 6.19 -4.58
CA SER A 90 0.03 4.84 -4.84
C SER A 90 0.00 4.02 -3.56
N ALA A 91 -0.45 2.77 -3.67
CA ALA A 91 -0.40 1.79 -2.60
C ALA A 91 0.22 0.49 -3.14
N THR A 92 1.33 0.06 -2.53
CA THR A 92 2.02 -1.16 -2.93
C THR A 92 1.97 -2.18 -1.80
N LEU A 93 1.25 -3.28 -2.03
CA LEU A 93 1.14 -4.37 -1.06
C LEU A 93 2.42 -5.20 -1.06
N LYS A 94 2.99 -5.36 0.12
CA LYS A 94 4.06 -6.31 0.45
C LYS A 94 3.40 -7.59 0.95
N LEU A 95 3.80 -8.72 0.38
CA LEU A 95 3.39 -10.01 0.93
C LEU A 95 3.84 -10.13 2.38
N PRO A 96 3.08 -10.87 3.22
CA PRO A 96 3.58 -11.36 4.48
C PRO A 96 4.94 -12.02 4.21
N LYS A 97 5.93 -11.78 5.07
CA LYS A 97 7.12 -12.63 5.11
C LYS A 97 6.62 -14.01 5.54
N ILE A 98 6.27 -14.84 4.57
CA ILE A 98 6.06 -16.26 4.82
C ILE A 98 7.41 -16.73 5.36
N SER A 99 7.49 -17.07 6.66
CA SER A 99 8.63 -17.81 7.18
C SER A 99 8.75 -19.05 6.28
N LYS A 100 9.97 -19.40 5.85
CA LYS A 100 10.25 -20.37 4.78
C LYS A 100 9.73 -21.81 5.03
N GLU A 101 8.89 -22.03 6.03
CA GLU A 101 8.46 -23.34 6.53
C GLU A 101 7.07 -23.78 6.01
N GLU A 102 6.22 -22.87 5.51
CA GLU A 102 4.86 -23.22 5.05
C GLU A 102 4.72 -23.42 3.52
N THR A 103 5.78 -23.20 2.74
CA THR A 103 5.74 -23.37 1.27
C THR A 103 5.61 -24.83 0.85
N THR A 104 6.11 -25.78 1.65
CA THR A 104 6.18 -27.20 1.22
C THR A 104 4.86 -27.96 1.36
N LYS A 105 3.86 -27.43 2.08
CA LYS A 105 2.59 -28.15 2.31
C LYS A 105 1.43 -27.74 1.41
N LYS A 106 1.52 -26.62 0.69
CA LYS A 106 0.37 -26.09 -0.07
C LYS A 106 0.38 -26.39 -1.58
N TYR A 107 1.46 -26.99 -2.10
CA TYR A 107 1.63 -27.20 -3.56
C TYR A 107 1.97 -28.65 -3.98
N TRP A 108 1.91 -29.63 -3.06
CA TRP A 108 2.21 -31.05 -3.36
C TRP A 108 1.19 -32.05 -2.79
N LEU A 109 -0.09 -31.64 -2.68
CA LEU A 109 -1.19 -32.58 -2.45
C LEU A 109 -2.33 -32.26 -3.42
N GLU A 110 -2.08 -32.50 -4.70
CA GLU A 110 -3.03 -33.15 -5.62
C GLU A 110 -2.28 -34.24 -6.38
#